data_AF-A0A7N2R943-F1
#
_entry.id   AF-A0A7N2R943-F1
#
_cell.length_a   1.000
_cell.length_b   1.000
_cell.length_c   1.000
_cell.angle_alpha   90.00
_cell.angle_beta   90.00
_cell.angle_gamma   90.00
#
_symmetry.space_group_name_H-M   'P 1'
#
loop_
_entity.id
_entity.type
_entity.pdbx_description
1 polymer ?
#
loop_
_entity_poly.entity_id
_entity_poly.type
_entity_poly.pdbx_seq_one_letter_code
_entity_poly.pdbx_strand_id
1 'polypeptide(L)'
;MDPDSLSSALTPTAAEEEEEEEEPLALRVVNLADRLELLSVGADAWSLMYPSVPDKLQSLYNDGFKLVIFTNESNIERWKKKRQVAVDSKIGRLNNFIKRVNVPIQVFIACGLGESSIQAADPFRKPKPGMWHVMEKHFNSGISIDMDQSFYVGDAAGRENDHSDADIKFAEAIGLKFFVPEEYFGA
;
A
#
# COMPACT_ATOMS: atom_id res chain seq x y z
N MET A 1 -22.19 -79.61 -13.73
CA MET A 1 -21.41 -79.05 -14.84
C MET A 1 -21.91 -77.63 -15.01
N ASP A 2 -21.03 -76.71 -14.70
CA ASP A 2 -21.29 -75.33 -14.29
C ASP A 2 -21.72 -74.41 -15.44
N PRO A 3 -22.56 -73.41 -15.15
CA PRO A 3 -22.61 -72.17 -15.90
C PRO A 3 -22.20 -70.99 -14.99
N ASP A 4 -20.96 -70.99 -14.49
CA ASP A 4 -20.40 -69.83 -13.80
C ASP A 4 -19.40 -69.11 -14.73
N SER A 5 -19.88 -68.04 -15.34
CA SER A 5 -19.05 -66.97 -15.91
C SER A 5 -19.74 -65.63 -15.65
N LEU A 6 -19.79 -65.24 -14.38
CA LEU A 6 -20.08 -63.86 -14.00
C LEU A 6 -18.78 -63.07 -14.06
N SER A 7 -18.63 -62.32 -15.16
CA SER A 7 -17.62 -61.27 -15.33
C SER A 7 -17.89 -60.15 -14.33
N SER A 8 -17.09 -60.07 -13.25
CA SER A 8 -17.08 -58.92 -12.35
C SER A 8 -16.38 -57.75 -13.05
N ALA A 9 -17.17 -56.76 -13.50
CA ALA A 9 -16.63 -55.49 -13.96
C ALA A 9 -16.04 -54.73 -12.75
N LEU A 10 -14.71 -54.61 -12.74
CA LEU A 10 -14.01 -53.65 -11.87
C LEU A 10 -14.35 -52.24 -12.37
N THR A 11 -15.09 -51.50 -11.57
CA THR A 11 -15.23 -50.05 -11.72
C THR A 11 -13.87 -49.40 -11.45
N PRO A 12 -13.39 -48.47 -12.29
CA PRO A 12 -12.18 -47.71 -11.97
C PRO A 12 -12.49 -46.79 -10.79
N THR A 13 -11.70 -46.92 -9.73
CA THR A 13 -11.64 -45.95 -8.64
C THR A 13 -11.14 -44.64 -9.22
N ALA A 14 -11.98 -43.61 -9.23
CA ALA A 14 -11.54 -42.26 -9.51
C ALA A 14 -10.46 -41.91 -8.48
N ALA A 15 -9.25 -41.63 -8.96
CA ALA A 15 -8.25 -40.96 -8.16
C ALA A 15 -8.83 -39.56 -7.87
N GLU A 16 -9.10 -39.28 -6.60
CA GLU A 16 -9.33 -37.92 -6.13
C GLU A 16 -8.00 -37.20 -6.31
N GLU A 17 -7.92 -36.38 -7.37
CA GLU A 17 -6.88 -35.36 -7.47
C GLU A 17 -7.17 -34.40 -6.32
N GLU A 18 -6.41 -34.53 -5.22
CA GLU A 18 -6.32 -33.47 -4.22
C GLU A 18 -5.77 -32.25 -4.96
N GLU A 19 -6.67 -31.35 -5.36
CA GLU A 19 -6.29 -29.98 -5.69
C GLU A 19 -5.61 -29.44 -4.43
N GLU A 20 -4.27 -29.35 -4.45
CA GLU A 20 -3.55 -28.50 -3.50
C GLU A 20 -4.19 -27.11 -3.64
N GLU A 21 -5.06 -26.74 -2.70
CA GLU A 21 -5.48 -25.35 -2.53
C GLU A 21 -4.17 -24.58 -2.29
N GLU A 22 -3.63 -23.97 -3.34
CA GLU A 22 -2.54 -23.00 -3.22
C GLU A 22 -2.99 -21.99 -2.17
N GLU A 23 -2.35 -22.02 -0.99
CA GLU A 23 -2.62 -21.02 0.03
C GLU A 23 -2.46 -19.65 -0.63
N PRO A 24 -3.46 -18.76 -0.53
CA PRO A 24 -3.44 -17.52 -1.28
C PRO A 24 -2.16 -16.77 -0.93
N LEU A 25 -1.32 -16.53 -1.94
CA LEU A 25 -0.03 -15.87 -1.77
C LEU A 25 -0.21 -14.62 -0.91
N ALA A 26 0.36 -14.68 0.30
CA ALA A 26 0.22 -13.63 1.28
C ALA A 26 0.78 -12.34 0.66
N LEU A 27 -0.04 -11.30 0.68
CA LEU A 27 0.23 -10.10 -0.07
C LEU A 27 1.38 -9.33 0.57
N ARG A 28 2.41 -9.03 -0.22
CA ARG A 28 3.52 -8.17 0.21
C ARG A 28 3.18 -6.72 -0.11
N VAL A 29 3.21 -5.83 0.87
CA VAL A 29 2.83 -4.42 0.69
C VAL A 29 4.05 -3.52 0.81
N VAL A 30 4.24 -2.64 -0.19
CA VAL A 30 5.19 -1.52 -0.12
C VAL A 30 4.40 -0.24 0.07
N ASN A 31 4.67 0.46 1.17
CA ASN A 31 4.08 1.76 1.44
C ASN A 31 5.04 2.90 1.12
N LEU A 32 4.57 3.93 0.40
CA LEU A 32 5.35 5.13 0.14
C LEU A 32 4.74 6.33 0.86
N ALA A 33 5.57 7.13 1.53
CA ALA A 33 5.22 8.47 1.94
C ALA A 33 5.26 9.43 0.74
N ASP A 34 4.23 10.26 0.58
CA ASP A 34 4.17 11.23 -0.49
C ASP A 34 4.99 12.48 -0.12
N ARG A 35 6.29 12.42 -0.37
CA ARG A 35 7.11 13.61 -0.54
C ARG A 35 7.49 13.78 -2.01
N LEU A 36 6.48 13.93 -2.86
CA LEU A 36 6.65 14.55 -4.16
C LEU A 36 6.93 16.04 -3.91
N GLU A 37 8.12 16.54 -4.28
CA GLU A 37 8.62 17.86 -3.85
C GLU A 37 7.61 18.99 -4.15
N LEU A 38 7.16 19.65 -3.09
CA LEU A 38 6.12 20.69 -3.07
C LEU A 38 6.66 22.10 -3.40
N LEU A 39 7.56 22.26 -4.37
CA LEU A 39 8.08 23.59 -4.72
C LEU A 39 7.10 24.44 -5.56
N SER A 40 5.98 23.87 -6.02
CA SER A 40 4.93 24.62 -6.71
C SER A 40 3.51 24.10 -6.43
N VAL A 41 2.50 24.94 -6.69
CA VAL A 41 1.08 24.56 -6.61
C VAL A 41 0.62 24.14 -8.00
N GLY A 42 0.00 22.97 -8.12
CA GLY A 42 -0.52 22.46 -9.39
C GLY A 42 -0.47 20.94 -9.50
N ALA A 43 -1.14 20.39 -10.51
CA ALA A 43 -1.10 18.95 -10.81
C ALA A 43 0.28 18.49 -11.30
N ASP A 44 1.04 19.40 -11.92
CA ASP A 44 2.36 19.13 -12.52
C ASP A 44 3.53 19.51 -11.60
N ALA A 45 3.21 19.99 -10.40
CA ALA A 45 4.17 20.41 -9.39
C ALA A 45 4.72 19.22 -8.60
N TRP A 46 5.47 18.34 -9.26
CA TRP A 46 6.09 17.18 -8.64
C TRP A 46 7.37 16.76 -9.36
N SER A 47 8.26 16.12 -8.62
CA SER A 47 9.49 15.49 -9.09
C SER A 47 9.64 14.11 -8.43
N LEU A 48 10.45 13.25 -9.04
CA LEU A 48 10.90 12.02 -8.38
C LEU A 48 12.00 12.38 -7.39
N MET A 49 11.92 11.86 -6.16
CA MET A 49 12.98 12.02 -5.16
C MET A 49 14.29 11.33 -5.61
N TYR A 50 14.18 10.16 -6.25
CA TYR A 50 15.29 9.47 -6.88
C TYR A 50 14.92 8.98 -8.28
N PRO A 51 15.84 9.01 -9.26
CA PRO A 51 15.60 8.48 -10.60
C PRO A 51 15.26 6.98 -10.62
N SER A 52 15.72 6.22 -9.63
CA SER A 52 15.55 4.77 -9.47
C SER A 52 14.15 4.34 -9.01
N VAL A 53 13.33 5.27 -8.51
CA VAL A 53 12.00 4.96 -7.94
C VAL A 53 11.13 4.15 -8.92
N PRO A 54 10.97 4.53 -10.19
CA PRO A 54 10.13 3.78 -11.13
C PRO A 54 10.58 2.34 -11.30
N ASP A 55 11.88 2.12 -11.53
CA ASP A 55 12.44 0.79 -11.80
C ASP A 55 12.32 -0.12 -10.57
N LYS A 56 12.57 0.41 -9.37
CA LYS A 56 12.40 -0.33 -8.11
C LYS A 56 10.94 -0.73 -7.85
N LEU A 57 9.99 0.19 -8.07
CA LEU A 57 8.58 -0.11 -7.89
C LEU A 57 8.04 -1.09 -8.94
N GLN A 58 8.53 -1.00 -10.19
CA GLN A 58 8.23 -1.99 -11.23
C GLN A 58 8.77 -3.37 -10.86
N SER A 59 10.01 -3.46 -10.36
CA SER A 59 10.57 -4.74 -9.88
C SER A 59 9.73 -5.34 -8.76
N LEU A 60 9.36 -4.54 -7.75
CA LEU A 60 8.51 -5.00 -6.66
C LEU A 60 7.15 -5.51 -7.15
N TYR A 61 6.52 -4.80 -8.07
CA TYR A 61 5.26 -5.25 -8.66
C TYR A 61 5.43 -6.59 -9.39
N ASN A 62 6.51 -6.76 -10.16
CA ASN A 62 6.82 -8.01 -10.85
C ASN A 62 7.17 -9.16 -9.88
N ASP A 63 7.69 -8.83 -8.70
CA ASP A 63 7.99 -9.76 -7.60
C ASP A 63 6.75 -10.07 -6.73
N GLY A 64 5.56 -9.66 -7.17
CA GLY A 64 4.28 -9.99 -6.52
C GLY A 64 3.87 -9.03 -5.40
N PHE A 65 4.53 -7.89 -5.22
CA PHE A 65 4.09 -6.90 -4.25
C PHE A 65 2.89 -6.10 -4.74
N LYS A 66 1.95 -5.82 -3.83
CA LYS A 66 1.00 -4.72 -3.99
C LYS A 66 1.65 -3.42 -3.55
N LEU A 67 1.56 -2.42 -4.41
CA LEU A 67 2.03 -1.09 -4.10
C LEU A 67 0.89 -0.25 -3.52
N VAL A 68 1.11 0.33 -2.35
CA VAL A 68 0.13 1.15 -1.64
C VAL A 68 0.76 2.49 -1.24
N ILE A 69 -0.01 3.57 -1.30
CA ILE A 69 0.42 4.89 -0.81
C ILE A 69 -0.52 5.30 0.32
N PHE A 70 0.06 5.63 1.47
CA PHE A 70 -0.66 6.19 2.62
C PHE A 70 -0.18 7.64 2.85
N THR A 71 -1.05 8.61 2.61
CA THR A 71 -0.68 10.04 2.67
C THR A 71 -1.59 10.86 3.58
N ASN A 72 -0.99 11.80 4.30
CA ASN A 72 -1.64 12.72 5.23
C ASN A 72 -1.89 14.09 4.55
N GLU A 73 -3.13 14.44 4.21
CA GLU A 73 -3.47 15.64 3.42
C GLU A 73 -4.40 16.61 4.16
N SER A 74 -3.95 17.11 5.31
CA SER A 74 -4.77 17.99 6.15
C SER A 74 -5.20 19.31 5.46
N ASN A 75 -4.52 19.72 4.39
CA ASN A 75 -4.87 20.93 3.63
C ASN A 75 -6.24 20.81 2.96
N ILE A 76 -6.66 19.59 2.60
CA ILE A 76 -7.99 19.35 2.01
C ILE A 76 -9.10 19.77 3.00
N GLU A 77 -8.94 19.43 4.28
CA GLU A 77 -9.91 19.82 5.32
C GLU A 77 -9.71 21.27 5.79
N ARG A 78 -8.46 21.76 5.89
CA ARG A 78 -8.17 23.15 6.29
C ARG A 78 -8.70 24.18 5.30
N TRP A 79 -8.59 23.92 4.00
CA TRP A 79 -8.90 24.91 2.97
C TRP A 79 -10.32 24.79 2.42
N LYS A 80 -11.34 24.93 3.27
CA LYS A 80 -12.75 24.71 2.90
C LYS A 80 -13.20 25.44 1.62
N LYS A 81 -12.78 26.70 1.43
CA LYS A 81 -13.12 27.50 0.24
C LYS A 81 -12.32 27.12 -1.03
N LYS A 82 -11.20 26.41 -0.88
CA LYS A 82 -10.33 25.95 -1.97
C LYS A 82 -10.14 24.43 -1.95
N ARG A 83 -11.09 23.72 -1.34
CA ARG A 83 -10.98 22.28 -1.07
C ARG A 83 -10.84 21.50 -2.38
N GLN A 84 -11.66 21.84 -3.37
CA GLN A 84 -11.60 21.19 -4.69
C GLN A 84 -10.23 21.40 -5.33
N VAL A 85 -9.66 22.61 -5.27
CA VAL A 85 -8.31 22.90 -5.79
C VAL A 85 -7.23 22.07 -5.09
N ALA A 86 -7.33 21.91 -3.77
CA ALA A 86 -6.39 21.07 -3.00
C ALA A 86 -6.51 19.58 -3.39
N VAL A 87 -7.74 19.09 -3.58
CA VAL A 87 -8.02 17.73 -4.05
C VAL A 87 -7.45 17.54 -5.47
N ASP A 88 -7.79 18.42 -6.41
CA ASP A 88 -7.38 18.32 -7.81
C ASP A 88 -5.85 18.35 -7.94
N SER A 89 -5.18 19.21 -7.17
CA SER A 89 -3.71 19.26 -7.14
C SER A 89 -3.11 17.95 -6.62
N LYS A 90 -3.64 17.39 -5.52
CA LYS A 90 -3.14 16.14 -4.96
C LYS A 90 -3.37 14.97 -5.90
N ILE A 91 -4.59 14.82 -6.41
CA ILE A 91 -4.96 13.74 -7.34
C ILE A 91 -4.18 13.86 -8.65
N GLY A 92 -4.00 15.08 -9.17
CA GLY A 92 -3.18 15.33 -10.36
C GLY A 92 -1.74 14.85 -10.21
N ARG A 93 -1.09 15.19 -9.09
CA ARG A 93 0.29 14.74 -8.80
C ARG A 93 0.39 13.22 -8.67
N LEU A 94 -0.54 12.61 -7.93
CA LEU A 94 -0.60 11.15 -7.78
C LEU A 94 -0.81 10.47 -9.14
N ASN A 95 -1.73 10.96 -9.97
CA ASN A 95 -1.98 10.41 -11.30
C ASN A 95 -0.73 10.52 -12.19
N ASN A 96 -0.03 11.65 -12.15
CA ASN A 96 1.18 11.84 -12.93
C ASN A 96 2.33 10.92 -12.44
N PHE A 97 2.47 10.75 -11.12
CA PHE A 97 3.41 9.80 -10.54
C PHE A 97 3.08 8.35 -10.94
N ILE A 98 1.83 7.92 -10.79
CA ILE A 98 1.38 6.56 -11.15
C ILE A 98 1.62 6.30 -12.65
N LYS A 99 1.33 7.27 -13.52
CA LYS A 99 1.65 7.19 -14.95
C LYS A 99 3.16 7.04 -15.21
N ARG A 100 4.01 7.73 -14.44
CA ARG A 100 5.47 7.67 -14.58
C ARG A 100 6.06 6.34 -14.11
N VAL A 101 5.50 5.75 -13.05
CA VAL A 101 5.90 4.42 -12.55
C VAL A 101 5.35 3.30 -13.43
N ASN A 102 4.16 3.50 -14.01
CA ASN A 102 3.52 2.59 -14.97
C ASN A 102 3.22 1.18 -14.43
N VAL A 103 2.75 1.11 -13.17
CA VAL A 103 2.19 -0.11 -12.54
C VAL A 103 0.99 0.27 -11.67
N PRO A 104 0.10 -0.69 -11.34
CA PRO A 104 -1.03 -0.44 -10.45
C PRO A 104 -0.57 -0.04 -9.05
N ILE A 105 -1.09 1.09 -8.54
CA ILE A 105 -0.82 1.59 -7.18
C ILE A 105 -2.16 1.97 -6.55
N GLN A 106 -2.42 1.47 -5.34
CA GLN A 106 -3.60 1.85 -4.56
C GLN A 106 -3.26 3.00 -3.61
N VAL A 107 -4.10 4.03 -3.51
CA VAL A 107 -3.80 5.22 -2.71
C VAL A 107 -4.89 5.49 -1.69
N PHE A 108 -4.48 5.75 -0.44
CA PHE A 108 -5.33 6.16 0.67
C PHE A 108 -4.88 7.54 1.17
N ILE A 109 -5.83 8.46 1.29
CA ILE A 109 -5.59 9.86 1.62
C ILE A 109 -6.36 10.22 2.90
N ALA A 110 -5.64 10.34 4.01
CA ALA A 110 -6.20 10.85 5.26
C ALA A 110 -6.31 12.38 5.20
N CYS A 111 -7.53 12.87 5.00
CA CYS A 111 -7.80 14.31 4.84
C CYS A 111 -8.00 15.04 6.18
N GLY A 112 -8.26 14.31 7.27
CA GLY A 112 -8.62 14.91 8.55
C GLY A 112 -7.45 15.58 9.26
N LEU A 113 -7.80 16.29 10.33
CA LEU A 113 -6.87 17.06 11.12
C LEU A 113 -6.22 16.19 12.20
N GLY A 114 -5.02 16.59 12.62
CA GLY A 114 -4.37 16.03 13.81
C GLY A 114 -5.11 16.43 15.09
N GLU A 115 -4.67 15.86 16.21
CA GLU A 115 -5.25 16.15 17.52
C GLU A 115 -5.05 17.61 17.88
N SER A 116 -6.07 18.21 18.48
CA SER A 116 -6.00 19.55 19.06
C SER A 116 -6.83 19.59 20.34
N SER A 117 -6.70 20.66 21.12
CA SER A 117 -7.48 20.87 22.36
C SER A 117 -9.00 20.87 22.17
N ILE A 118 -9.47 20.97 20.93
CA ILE A 118 -10.87 21.15 20.55
C ILE A 118 -11.36 20.08 19.55
N GLN A 119 -10.47 19.19 19.08
CA GLN A 119 -10.82 18.17 18.09
C GLN A 119 -10.01 16.90 18.29
N ALA A 120 -10.71 15.76 18.38
CA ALA A 120 -10.09 14.44 18.39
C ALA A 120 -9.32 14.19 17.08
N ALA A 121 -8.14 13.58 17.18
CA ALA A 121 -7.35 13.24 16.00
C ALA A 121 -8.08 12.26 15.07
N ASP A 122 -8.04 12.54 13.77
CA ASP A 122 -8.47 11.63 12.71
C ASP A 122 -7.79 10.24 12.86
N PRO A 123 -8.54 9.13 13.07
CA PRO A 123 -7.98 7.79 13.21
C PRO A 123 -7.26 7.29 11.94
N PHE A 124 -7.55 7.87 10.78
CA PHE A 124 -6.92 7.53 9.52
C PHE A 124 -5.60 8.28 9.31
N ARG A 125 -5.37 9.37 10.05
CA ARG A 125 -4.15 10.16 9.92
C ARG A 125 -2.96 9.46 10.59
N LYS A 126 -1.88 9.24 9.83
CA LYS A 126 -0.60 8.73 10.37
C LYS A 126 -0.14 9.62 11.54
N PRO A 127 0.33 9.06 12.66
CA PRO A 127 0.79 7.68 12.83
C PRO A 127 -0.28 6.63 13.17
N LYS A 128 -1.56 7.00 13.24
CA LYS A 128 -2.61 6.03 13.55
C LYS A 128 -2.82 5.04 12.40
N PRO A 129 -3.07 3.74 12.66
CA PRO A 129 -3.12 2.70 11.64
C PRO A 129 -4.44 2.64 10.85
N GLY A 130 -5.33 3.62 10.98
CA GLY A 130 -6.69 3.53 10.43
C GLY A 130 -6.73 3.29 8.92
N MET A 131 -5.85 3.94 8.14
CA MET A 131 -5.80 3.68 6.69
C MET A 131 -5.36 2.26 6.36
N TRP A 132 -4.42 1.68 7.13
CA TRP A 132 -3.98 0.30 6.98
C TRP A 132 -5.13 -0.68 7.22
N HIS A 133 -5.85 -0.52 8.33
CA HIS A 133 -6.98 -1.39 8.65
C HIS A 133 -8.10 -1.32 7.61
N VAL A 134 -8.34 -0.14 7.03
CA VAL A 134 -9.28 -0.01 5.92
C VAL A 134 -8.79 -0.79 4.69
N MET A 135 -7.51 -0.65 4.33
CA MET A 135 -6.91 -1.36 3.20
C MET A 135 -7.01 -2.87 3.38
N GLU A 136 -6.52 -3.38 4.50
CA GLU A 136 -6.51 -4.79 4.87
C GLU A 136 -7.92 -5.39 4.87
N LYS A 137 -8.87 -4.75 5.56
CA LYS A 137 -10.21 -5.31 5.77
C LYS A 137 -11.13 -5.17 4.56
N HIS A 138 -11.02 -4.08 3.80
CA HIS A 138 -12.01 -3.72 2.79
C HIS A 138 -11.47 -3.67 1.36
N PHE A 139 -10.16 -3.54 1.19
CA PHE A 139 -9.55 -3.31 -0.11
C PHE A 139 -8.43 -4.29 -0.44
N ASN A 140 -8.43 -5.45 0.23
CA ASN A 140 -7.46 -6.53 0.02
C ASN A 140 -8.06 -7.86 -0.45
N SER A 141 -9.33 -7.86 -0.87
CA SER A 141 -10.03 -9.05 -1.37
C SER A 141 -10.04 -10.24 -0.41
N GLY A 142 -9.84 -10.01 0.89
CA GLY A 142 -9.74 -11.07 1.90
C GLY A 142 -8.40 -11.83 1.89
N ILE A 143 -7.43 -11.41 1.08
CA ILE A 143 -6.09 -11.99 1.04
C ILE A 143 -5.32 -11.51 2.29
N SER A 144 -4.68 -12.43 3.01
CA SER A 144 -3.83 -12.10 4.15
C SER A 144 -2.57 -11.36 3.70
N ILE A 145 -1.98 -10.56 4.58
CA ILE A 145 -0.77 -9.80 4.29
C ILE A 145 0.42 -10.54 4.91
N ASP A 146 1.48 -10.76 4.13
CA ASP A 146 2.75 -11.27 4.65
C ASP A 146 3.47 -10.12 5.37
N MET A 147 3.35 -10.07 6.69
CA MET A 147 3.95 -9.01 7.50
C MET A 147 5.48 -9.09 7.54
N ASP A 148 6.06 -10.28 7.40
CA ASP A 148 7.51 -10.48 7.43
C ASP A 148 8.16 -9.98 6.14
N GLN A 149 7.45 -10.09 5.03
CA GLN A 149 7.92 -9.63 3.72
C GLN A 149 7.42 -8.23 3.33
N SER A 150 6.47 -7.66 4.08
CA SER A 150 5.95 -6.30 3.86
C SER A 150 6.80 -5.25 4.56
N PHE A 151 6.81 -4.04 4.02
CA PHE A 151 7.57 -2.93 4.59
C PHE A 151 7.00 -1.56 4.22
N TYR A 152 7.42 -0.55 4.98
CA TYR A 152 7.07 0.84 4.78
C TYR A 152 8.32 1.65 4.43
N VAL A 153 8.24 2.49 3.40
CA VAL A 153 9.28 3.45 3.02
C VAL A 153 8.74 4.87 3.21
N GLY A 154 9.34 5.65 4.13
CA GLY A 154 8.84 6.98 4.45
C GLY A 154 9.90 7.97 4.91
N ASP A 155 9.70 9.26 4.61
CA ASP A 155 10.64 10.32 4.96
C ASP A 155 10.41 10.88 6.37
N ALA A 156 9.22 10.71 6.95
CA ALA A 156 8.95 11.13 8.33
C ALA A 156 9.42 10.08 9.34
N ALA A 157 10.74 9.95 9.47
CA ALA A 157 11.43 8.96 10.30
C ALA A 157 11.86 9.50 11.69
N GLY A 158 11.53 10.74 12.03
CA GLY A 158 11.86 11.34 13.32
C GLY A 158 13.32 11.75 13.50
N ARG A 159 14.09 11.87 12.41
CA ARG A 159 15.46 12.42 12.43
C ARG A 159 15.42 13.93 12.64
N GLU A 160 16.56 14.53 13.01
CA GLU A 160 16.66 15.97 13.34
C GLU A 160 16.08 16.91 12.26
N ASN A 161 16.20 16.55 10.98
CA ASN A 161 15.72 17.35 9.85
C ASN A 161 14.41 16.85 9.23
N ASP A 162 13.79 15.81 9.81
CA ASP A 162 12.50 15.31 9.31
C ASP A 162 11.37 16.23 9.78
N HIS A 163 10.35 16.41 8.94
CA HIS A 163 9.19 17.23 9.31
C HIS A 163 8.40 16.63 10.50
N SER A 164 8.41 15.30 10.63
CA SER A 164 7.75 14.56 11.71
C SER A 164 8.31 13.14 11.82
N ASP A 165 7.77 12.35 12.73
CA ASP A 165 8.01 10.91 12.92
C ASP A 165 6.78 10.06 12.50
N ALA A 166 5.89 10.63 11.69
CA ALA A 166 4.59 10.03 11.41
C ALA A 166 4.67 8.70 10.64
N ASP A 167 5.69 8.52 9.80
CA ASP A 167 5.82 7.32 8.96
C ASP A 167 6.42 6.16 9.74
N ILE A 168 7.51 6.40 10.49
CA ILE A 168 8.11 5.36 11.33
C ILE A 168 7.13 4.88 12.39
N LYS A 169 6.41 5.80 13.06
CA LYS A 169 5.41 5.43 14.06
C LYS A 169 4.18 4.73 13.45
N PHE A 170 3.83 5.04 12.20
CA PHE A 170 2.77 4.31 11.49
C PHE A 170 3.21 2.87 11.21
N ALA A 171 4.44 2.67 10.73
CA ALA A 171 5.00 1.35 10.50
C ALA A 171 5.10 0.54 11.81
N GLU A 172 5.59 1.15 12.89
CA GLU A 172 5.65 0.55 14.23
C GLU A 172 4.27 0.14 14.75
N ALA A 173 3.26 1.01 14.60
CA ALA A 173 1.89 0.72 15.06
C ALA A 173 1.25 -0.48 14.35
N ILE A 174 1.71 -0.80 13.13
CA ILE A 174 1.24 -1.93 12.32
C ILE A 174 2.13 -3.16 12.51
N GLY A 175 3.41 -2.98 12.87
CA GLY A 175 4.42 -4.04 12.91
C GLY A 175 5.14 -4.26 11.58
N LEU A 176 5.25 -3.22 10.74
CA LEU A 176 5.98 -3.28 9.46
C LEU A 176 7.46 -2.97 9.65
N LYS A 177 8.32 -3.61 8.85
CA LYS A 177 9.69 -3.14 8.65
C LYS A 177 9.66 -1.72 8.05
N PHE A 178 10.59 -0.87 8.47
CA PHE A 178 10.66 0.52 8.02
C PHE A 178 12.01 0.80 7.35
N PHE A 179 11.98 1.53 6.24
CA PHE A 179 13.14 2.04 5.54
C PHE A 179 12.95 3.53 5.24
N VAL A 180 14.05 4.29 5.20
CA VAL A 180 14.00 5.66 4.68
C VAL A 180 14.26 5.68 3.17
N PRO A 181 13.75 6.68 2.43
CA PRO A 181 13.91 6.75 0.97
C PRO A 181 15.36 6.75 0.51
N GLU A 182 16.26 7.40 1.26
CA GLU A 182 17.68 7.46 0.92
C GLU A 182 18.33 6.06 0.90
N GLU A 183 17.95 5.21 1.85
CA GLU A 183 18.47 3.84 1.97
C GLU A 183 17.85 2.92 0.92
N TYR A 184 16.54 3.06 0.68
CA TYR A 184 15.82 2.14 -0.18
C TYR A 184 15.95 2.49 -1.68
N PHE A 185 15.89 3.77 -2.02
CA PHE A 185 15.92 4.25 -3.41
C PHE A 185 17.25 4.92 -3.79
N GLY A 186 18.07 5.38 -2.85
CA GLY A 186 19.29 6.14 -3.16
C GLY A 186 20.42 5.35 -3.82
N ALA A 187 20.36 4.01 -3.77
CA ALA A 187 21.27 3.10 -4.48
C ALA A 187 20.82 2.83 -5.92
#